data_AF-A0A4Q4WZP9-F1
#
_entry.id   AF-A0A4Q4WZP9-F1
#
_cell.length_a   1.000
_cell.length_b   1.000
_cell.length_c   1.000
_cell.angle_alpha   90.00
_cell.angle_beta   90.00
_cell.angle_gamma   90.00
#
_symmetry.space_group_name_H-M   'P 1'
#
loop_
_entity.id
_entity.type
_entity.pdbx_description
1 polymer ?
#
loop_
_entity_poly.entity_id
_entity_poly.type
_entity_poly.pdbx_seq_one_letter_code
_entity_poly.pdbx_strand_id
1 'polypeptide(L)'
;MSPAMLLPSRNNENLHKNITPEIMSYAQEPFSGKLSKRTVHEYGSSAPFQHHIGIREWVEGLLLRGGYGKLLELNTTVERSREGK
;
A
#
# COMPACT_ATOMS: atom_id res chain seq x y z
N MET A 1 9.34 22.94 -19.21
CA MET A 1 8.77 21.66 -18.72
C MET A 1 9.86 20.97 -17.93
N SER A 2 9.74 20.87 -16.60
CA SER A 2 10.81 20.32 -15.75
C SER A 2 10.61 18.80 -15.56
N PRO A 3 11.64 17.95 -15.72
CA PRO A 3 11.49 16.49 -15.86
C PRO A 3 11.48 15.71 -14.53
N ALA A 4 11.15 16.35 -13.41
CA ALA A 4 11.35 15.77 -12.07
C ALA A 4 10.12 15.04 -11.49
N MET A 5 9.24 14.48 -12.34
CA MET A 5 8.00 13.82 -11.90
C MET A 5 8.01 12.31 -12.21
N LEU A 6 9.03 11.60 -11.76
CA LEU A 6 9.06 10.15 -11.55
C LEU A 6 10.29 9.94 -10.65
N LEU A 7 10.13 9.54 -9.38
CA LEU A 7 9.72 8.20 -9.00
C LEU A 7 8.88 8.22 -7.70
N PRO A 8 7.57 7.91 -7.76
CA PRO A 8 6.70 7.93 -6.58
C PRO A 8 6.98 6.80 -5.57
N SER A 9 7.84 5.83 -5.88
CA SER A 9 8.14 4.72 -4.96
C SER A 9 9.60 4.31 -5.04
N ARG A 10 10.25 4.16 -3.88
CA ARG A 10 11.62 3.62 -3.74
C ARG A 10 11.60 2.12 -3.42
N ASN A 11 10.65 1.39 -4.01
CA ASN A 11 10.50 -0.06 -3.82
C ASN A 11 11.35 -0.80 -4.85
N ASN A 12 12.10 -1.80 -4.40
CA ASN A 12 12.78 -2.77 -5.26
C ASN A 12 12.02 -4.11 -5.20
N GLU A 13 12.13 -4.93 -6.25
CA GLU A 13 11.39 -6.20 -6.38
C GLU A 13 11.60 -7.16 -5.20
N ASN A 14 12.75 -7.06 -4.53
CA ASN A 14 13.12 -7.88 -3.37
C ASN A 14 12.77 -7.27 -2.02
N LEU A 15 12.03 -6.16 -1.97
CA LEU A 15 11.69 -5.49 -0.71
C LEU A 15 10.57 -6.23 0.02
N HIS A 16 10.92 -6.78 1.19
CA HIS A 16 9.97 -7.26 2.21
C HIS A 16 9.75 -6.21 3.30
N LYS A 17 8.65 -6.35 4.05
CA LYS A 17 8.38 -5.52 5.22
C LYS A 17 9.39 -5.82 6.33
N ASN A 18 9.83 -4.78 7.05
CA ASN A 18 10.69 -4.90 8.24
C ASN A 18 9.90 -5.11 9.55
N ILE A 19 8.56 -5.08 9.48
CA ILE A 19 7.64 -5.23 10.60
C ILE A 19 6.52 -6.21 10.22
N THR A 20 5.94 -6.87 11.22
CA THR A 20 4.92 -7.89 11.01
C THR A 20 3.56 -7.27 10.65
N PRO A 21 2.68 -8.00 9.94
CA PRO A 21 1.34 -7.52 9.59
C PRO A 21 0.48 -7.10 10.79
N GLU A 22 0.67 -7.75 11.94
CA GLU A 22 -0.04 -7.41 13.18
C GLU A 22 0.25 -5.96 13.63
N ILE A 23 1.52 -5.56 13.60
CA ILE A 23 1.94 -4.19 13.95
C ILE A 23 1.48 -3.17 12.90
N MET A 24 1.43 -3.58 11.63
CA MET A 24 1.01 -2.71 10.51
C MET A 24 -0.51 -2.55 10.36
N SER A 25 -1.30 -3.41 11.00
CA SER A 25 -2.74 -3.45 10.84
C SER A 25 -3.43 -2.20 11.39
N TYR A 26 -4.53 -1.77 10.76
CA TYR A 26 -5.45 -0.86 11.41
C TYR A 26 -6.32 -1.64 12.40
N ALA A 27 -6.61 -1.07 13.56
CA ALA A 27 -7.39 -1.76 14.59
C ALA A 27 -8.77 -2.25 14.12
N GLN A 28 -9.43 -1.49 13.23
CA GLN A 28 -10.73 -1.85 12.65
C GLN A 28 -10.63 -2.66 11.36
N GLU A 29 -9.46 -2.74 10.75
CA GLU A 29 -9.19 -3.46 9.51
C GLU A 29 -7.92 -4.29 9.72
N PRO A 30 -7.98 -5.41 10.46
CA PRO A 30 -6.82 -6.26 10.62
C PRO A 30 -6.43 -6.93 9.31
N PHE A 31 -5.14 -7.21 9.10
CA PHE A 31 -4.73 -8.08 8.01
C PHE A 31 -5.41 -9.44 8.17
N SER A 32 -6.08 -9.90 7.11
CA SER A 32 -6.53 -11.29 7.06
C SER A 32 -5.26 -12.15 7.10
N GLY A 33 -5.08 -12.99 8.13
CA GLY A 33 -3.91 -13.87 8.27
C GLY A 33 -3.74 -14.92 7.15
N LYS A 34 -4.46 -14.77 6.03
CA LYS A 34 -4.39 -15.60 4.84
C LYS A 34 -3.33 -15.03 3.90
N LEU A 35 -2.30 -15.82 3.62
CA LEU A 35 -1.29 -15.49 2.62
C LEU A 35 -1.85 -15.72 1.20
N SER A 36 -1.48 -14.86 0.25
CA SER A 36 -1.77 -15.08 -1.17
C SER A 36 -1.09 -16.37 -1.66
N LYS A 37 -1.70 -17.07 -2.63
CA LYS A 37 -1.11 -18.26 -3.28
C LYS A 37 0.29 -17.99 -3.80
N ARG A 38 0.53 -16.78 -4.31
CA ARG A 38 1.85 -16.34 -4.79
C ARG A 38 2.86 -16.22 -3.65
N THR A 39 2.45 -15.63 -2.52
CA THR A 39 3.29 -15.50 -1.33
C THR A 39 3.65 -16.86 -0.73
N VAL A 40 2.70 -17.80 -0.68
CA VAL A 40 2.96 -19.17 -0.22
C VAL A 40 3.93 -19.90 -1.16
N HIS A 41 3.77 -19.72 -2.47
CA HIS A 41 4.65 -20.33 -3.48
C HIS A 41 6.09 -19.77 -3.39
N GLU A 42 6.25 -18.46 -3.26
CA GLU A 42 7.57 -17.81 -3.29
C GLU A 42 8.32 -17.90 -1.94
N TYR A 43 7.60 -17.93 -0.80
CA TYR A 43 8.22 -17.78 0.54
C TYR A 43 7.78 -18.82 1.57
N GLY A 44 6.92 -19.77 1.20
CA GLY A 44 6.40 -20.81 2.08
C GLY A 44 5.24 -20.35 2.97
N SER A 45 4.55 -21.31 3.59
CA SER A 45 3.38 -21.06 4.46
C SER A 45 3.71 -20.39 5.79
N SER A 46 5.00 -20.34 6.16
CA SER A 46 5.50 -19.73 7.40
C SER A 46 6.15 -18.37 7.21
N ALA A 47 6.03 -17.74 6.02
CA ALA A 47 6.67 -16.46 5.73
C ALA A 47 6.17 -15.38 6.72
N PRO A 48 7.05 -14.82 7.59
CA PRO A 48 6.64 -13.87 8.62
C PRO A 48 6.32 -12.48 8.04
N PHE A 49 6.82 -12.18 6.84
CA PHE A 49 6.70 -10.88 6.19
C PHE A 49 5.93 -11.02 4.87
N GLN A 50 4.89 -10.19 4.71
CA GLN A 50 4.21 -10.10 3.43
C GLN A 50 5.07 -9.36 2.41
N HIS A 51 5.12 -9.86 1.18
CA HIS A 51 5.67 -9.14 0.05
C HIS A 51 4.88 -7.83 -0.16
N HIS A 52 5.55 -6.76 -0.58
CA HIS A 52 4.94 -5.43 -0.67
C HIS A 52 3.69 -5.38 -1.57
N ILE A 53 3.56 -6.31 -2.52
CA ILE A 53 2.36 -6.47 -3.35
C ILE A 53 1.12 -6.77 -2.49
N GLY A 54 1.20 -7.70 -1.53
CA GLY A 54 0.04 -8.05 -0.69
C GLY A 54 -0.43 -6.89 0.19
N ILE A 55 0.50 -6.08 0.68
CA ILE A 55 0.19 -4.88 1.46
C ILE A 55 -0.48 -3.82 0.58
N ARG A 56 0.04 -3.62 -0.63
CA ARG A 56 -0.56 -2.71 -1.61
C ARG A 56 -1.99 -3.12 -1.94
N GLU A 57 -2.21 -4.39 -2.29
CA GLU A 57 -3.53 -4.94 -2.61
C GLU A 57 -4.50 -4.78 -1.43
N TRP A 58 -4.02 -4.99 -0.20
CA TRP A 58 -4.84 -4.78 1.00
C TRP A 58 -5.25 -3.32 1.17
N VAL A 59 -4.33 -2.36 1.05
CA VAL A 59 -4.64 -0.91 1.13
C VAL A 59 -5.58 -0.48 -0.01
N GLU A 60 -5.32 -0.91 -1.24
CA GLU A 60 -6.20 -0.63 -2.38
C GLU A 60 -7.61 -1.20 -2.12
N GLY A 61 -7.71 -2.40 -1.57
CA GLY A 61 -8.98 -3.01 -1.19
C GLY A 61 -9.75 -2.19 -0.15
N LEU A 62 -9.08 -1.57 0.83
CA LEU A 62 -9.73 -0.69 1.82
C LEU A 62 -10.40 0.50 1.15
N LEU A 63 -9.67 1.17 0.25
CA LEU A 63 -10.16 2.35 -0.46
C LEU A 63 -11.37 2.02 -1.34
N LEU A 64 -11.33 0.88 -2.03
CA LEU A 64 -12.42 0.42 -2.88
C LEU A 64 -13.67 0.08 -2.07
N ARG A 65 -13.54 -0.73 -1.00
CA ARG A 65 -14.69 -1.13 -0.16
C ARG A 65 -15.34 0.05 0.55
N GLY A 66 -14.55 1.05 0.95
CA GLY A 66 -15.05 2.28 1.57
C GLY A 66 -15.69 3.27 0.60
N GLY A 67 -15.65 3.02 -0.72
CA GLY A 67 -16.22 3.91 -1.73
C GLY A 67 -15.52 5.28 -1.80
N TYR A 68 -14.26 5.35 -1.38
CA TYR A 68 -13.51 6.61 -1.28
C TYR A 68 -12.97 7.11 -2.62
N GLY A 69 -13.12 6.33 -3.71
CA GLY A 69 -12.68 6.73 -5.05
C GLY A 69 -13.25 8.06 -5.52
N LYS A 70 -14.45 8.44 -5.05
CA LYS A 70 -15.08 9.74 -5.36
C LYS A 70 -14.38 10.95 -4.72
N LEU A 71 -13.49 10.73 -3.75
CA LEU A 71 -12.71 11.77 -3.07
C LEU A 71 -11.28 11.87 -3.62
N LEU A 72 -10.94 11.05 -4.62
CA LEU A 72 -9.58 10.89 -5.11
C LEU A 72 -9.41 11.55 -6.47
N GLU A 73 -8.44 12.44 -6.59
CA GLU A 73 -7.98 12.98 -7.86
C GLU A 73 -6.55 12.47 -8.12
N LEU A 74 -6.37 11.73 -9.22
CA LEU A 74 -5.09 11.15 -9.62
C LEU A 74 -4.42 11.99 -10.70
N ASN A 75 -3.10 11.85 -10.83
CA ASN A 75 -2.26 12.64 -11.75
C ASN A 75 -2.27 14.14 -11.48
N THR A 76 -2.64 14.53 -10.25
CA THR A 76 -2.66 15.91 -9.79
C THR A 76 -1.58 16.10 -8.74
N THR A 77 -0.75 17.13 -8.90
CA THR A 77 0.27 17.53 -7.91
C THR A 77 -0.22 18.77 -7.17
N VAL A 78 -0.18 18.73 -5.84
CA VAL A 78 -0.47 19.89 -5.00
C VAL A 78 0.79 20.75 -4.90
N GLU A 79 0.80 21.90 -5.57
CA GLU A 79 1.94 22.83 -5.58
C GLU A 79 1.86 23.89 -4.46
N ARG A 80 0.66 24.17 -3.94
CA ARG A 80 0.44 25.20 -2.91
C ARG A 80 -0.88 24.97 -2.18
N SER A 81 -0.88 25.18 -0.86
CA SER A 81 -2.09 25.33 -0.04
C SER A 81 -2.08 26.69 0.65
N ARG A 82 -3.25 27.29 0.84
CA ARG A 82 -3.44 28.54 1.57
C ARG A 82 -4.68 28.39 2.45
N GLU A 83 -4.58 28.90 3.66
CA GLU A 83 -5.75 29.00 4.56
C GLU A 83 -6.73 30.03 3.99
N GLY A 84 -8.01 29.66 3.92
CA GLY A 84 -9.07 30.60 3.55
C GLY A 84 -9.24 31.63 4.65
N LYS A 85 -9.18 32.91 4.29
CA LYS A 85 -9.47 34.01 5.21
C LYS A 85 -10.97 34.12 5.49
#